data_AF-A0A3N4N212-F1
#
_entry.id   AF-A0A3N4N212-F1
#
_cell.length_a   1.000
_cell.length_b   1.000
_cell.length_c   1.000
_cell.angle_alpha   90.00
_cell.angle_beta   90.00
_cell.angle_gamma   90.00
#
_symmetry.space_group_name_H-M   'P 1'
#
loop_
_entity.id
_entity.type
_entity.pdbx_description
1 polymer ?
#
loop_
_entity_poly.entity_id
_entity_poly.type
_entity_poly.pdbx_seq_one_letter_code
_entity_poly.pdbx_strand_id
1 'polypeptide(L)'
;MNEQQDLLTDSDLGTEVLIRRRSLLPWWIKVFTWIFLVFGGLLPLGFIAGIAGINYEIALYGLESNHPLSLTGLSLFALFALKALVAYGLWMEKEWAVQAGIIDALIGIGICVYQMFISPFLGPGFVISMRLELIALIPYLLKLRRLYDDWKTAIEKTKHID
;
A
#
# COMPACT_ATOMS: atom_id res chain seq x y z
N MET A 1 23.00 11.67 49.18
CA MET A 1 23.61 11.06 47.97
C MET A 1 22.51 10.44 47.09
N ASN A 2 21.41 11.17 46.83
CA ASN A 2 20.22 10.63 46.13
C ASN A 2 19.78 11.45 44.89
N GLU A 3 20.16 12.71 44.74
CA GLU A 3 19.61 13.55 43.64
C GLU A 3 20.12 13.14 42.24
N GLN A 4 21.34 12.62 42.11
CA GLN A 4 21.85 12.19 40.79
C GLN A 4 21.22 10.87 40.30
N GLN A 5 20.70 10.03 41.20
CA GLN A 5 20.13 8.74 40.84
C GLN A 5 18.66 8.86 40.45
N ASP A 6 17.93 9.82 41.04
CA ASP A 6 16.57 10.17 40.62
C ASP A 6 16.58 10.88 39.25
N LEU A 7 17.57 11.74 38.95
CA LEU A 7 17.70 12.40 37.65
C LEU A 7 18.05 11.42 36.50
N LEU A 8 18.74 10.31 36.80
CA LEU A 8 19.02 9.26 35.82
C LEU A 8 17.83 8.32 35.59
N THR A 9 16.92 8.23 36.55
CA THR A 9 15.73 7.37 36.43
C THR A 9 14.60 8.08 35.68
N ASP A 10 14.43 9.39 35.87
CA ASP A 10 13.43 10.19 35.13
C ASP A 10 13.82 10.46 33.66
N SER A 11 15.11 10.49 33.34
CA SER A 11 15.57 10.68 31.95
C SER A 11 15.42 9.42 31.08
N ASP A 12 15.34 8.23 31.69
CA ASP A 12 15.07 6.96 31.01
C ASP A 12 13.56 6.67 30.87
N LEU A 13 12.72 7.26 31.74
CA LEU A 13 11.25 7.17 31.68
C LEU A 13 10.58 8.27 30.82
N GLY A 14 11.25 9.41 30.62
CA GLY A 14 10.72 10.56 29.87
C GLY A 14 10.88 10.50 28.34
N THR A 15 11.50 9.44 27.83
CA THR A 15 11.81 9.28 26.39
C THR A 15 11.36 7.92 25.88
N GLU A 16 10.22 7.41 26.35
CA GLU A 16 9.36 6.55 25.52
C GLU A 16 8.86 7.42 24.36
N VAL A 17 9.77 7.81 23.46
CA VAL A 17 9.42 8.46 22.20
C VAL A 17 8.51 7.47 21.53
N LEU A 18 7.21 7.73 21.60
CA LEU A 18 6.21 6.98 20.87
C LEU A 18 6.70 6.95 19.43
N ILE A 19 7.35 5.85 19.05
CA ILE A 19 7.98 5.72 17.75
C ILE A 19 6.82 5.73 16.77
N ARG A 20 6.58 6.91 16.19
CA ARG A 20 5.48 7.14 15.26
C ARG A 20 5.58 6.06 14.19
N ARG A 21 4.56 5.21 14.02
CA ARG A 21 4.70 3.94 13.27
C ARG A 21 5.10 4.18 11.83
N ARG A 22 4.68 5.33 11.26
CA ARG A 22 5.17 5.83 9.96
C ARG A 22 6.68 5.88 9.85
N SER A 23 7.43 6.10 10.93
CA SER A 23 8.89 6.18 10.90
C SER A 23 9.54 4.86 10.47
N LEU A 24 8.92 3.72 10.81
CA LEU A 24 9.36 2.37 10.44
C LEU A 24 9.20 2.09 8.93
N LEU A 25 8.31 2.82 8.25
CA LEU A 25 8.14 2.70 6.81
C LEU A 25 9.37 3.27 6.10
N PRO A 26 10.01 2.51 5.18
CA PRO A 26 11.05 3.02 4.32
C PRO A 26 10.56 4.24 3.53
N TRP A 27 11.49 5.16 3.22
CA TRP A 27 11.16 6.40 2.52
C TRP A 27 10.41 6.16 1.20
N TRP A 28 10.77 5.11 0.44
CA TRP A 28 10.08 4.80 -0.82
C TRP A 28 8.62 4.40 -0.61
N ILE A 29 8.32 3.63 0.45
CA ILE A 29 6.93 3.23 0.76
C ILE A 29 6.11 4.47 1.11
N LYS A 30 6.68 5.43 1.84
CA LYS A 30 6.01 6.70 2.14
C LYS A 30 5.66 7.48 0.86
N VAL A 31 6.55 7.51 -0.13
CA VAL A 31 6.28 8.13 -1.43
C VAL A 31 5.11 7.45 -2.13
N PHE A 32 5.13 6.11 -2.25
CA PHE A 32 4.02 5.36 -2.85
C PHE A 32 2.70 5.54 -2.09
N THR A 33 2.74 5.48 -0.76
CA THR A 33 1.57 5.75 0.09
C THR A 33 0.97 7.11 -0.21
N TRP A 34 1.79 8.15 -0.32
CA TRP A 34 1.30 9.49 -0.63
C TRP A 34 0.71 9.59 -2.03
N ILE A 35 1.37 9.00 -3.04
CA ILE A 35 0.86 8.91 -4.42
C ILE A 35 -0.53 8.25 -4.42
N PHE A 36 -0.67 7.05 -3.85
CA PHE A 36 -1.95 6.35 -3.84
C PHE A 36 -3.02 7.02 -2.98
N LEU A 37 -2.65 7.84 -1.99
CA LEU A 37 -3.59 8.69 -1.26
C LEU A 37 -4.14 9.81 -2.15
N VAL A 38 -3.28 10.49 -2.92
CA VAL A 38 -3.69 11.55 -3.83
C VAL A 38 -4.54 10.98 -4.97
N PHE A 39 -4.06 9.94 -5.65
CA PHE A 39 -4.82 9.25 -6.71
C PHE A 39 -6.10 8.62 -6.17
N GLY A 40 -6.06 8.06 -4.96
CA GLY A 40 -7.24 7.55 -4.26
C GLY A 40 -8.28 8.62 -3.95
N GLY A 41 -7.84 9.82 -3.57
CA GLY A 41 -8.72 10.98 -3.39
C GLY A 41 -9.31 11.50 -4.69
N LEU A 42 -8.61 11.34 -5.82
CA LEU A 42 -9.12 11.65 -7.16
C LEU A 42 -10.04 10.55 -7.73
N LEU A 43 -10.01 9.35 -7.16
CA LEU A 43 -10.78 8.20 -7.63
C LEU A 43 -12.30 8.48 -7.74
N PRO A 44 -12.98 9.13 -6.76
CA PRO A 44 -14.40 9.44 -6.89
C PRO A 44 -14.69 10.41 -8.04
N LEU A 45 -13.79 11.37 -8.30
CA LEU A 45 -13.93 12.29 -9.43
C LEU A 45 -13.79 11.55 -10.76
N GLY A 46 -12.82 10.64 -10.86
CA GLY A 46 -12.68 9.76 -12.02
C GLY A 46 -13.91 8.88 -12.24
N PHE A 47 -14.47 8.33 -11.16
CA PHE A 47 -15.68 7.51 -11.22
C PHE A 47 -16.90 8.30 -11.72
N ILE A 48 -17.10 9.52 -11.22
CA ILE A 48 -18.15 10.43 -11.69
C ILE A 48 -17.93 10.80 -13.17
N ALA A 49 -16.70 11.10 -13.57
CA ALA A 49 -16.36 11.37 -14.97
C ALA A 49 -16.66 10.16 -15.88
N GLY A 50 -16.38 8.93 -15.41
CA GLY A 50 -16.72 7.70 -16.10
C GLY A 50 -18.24 7.51 -16.27
N ILE A 51 -19.03 7.82 -15.24
CA ILE A 51 -20.51 7.84 -15.32
C ILE A 51 -21.00 8.91 -16.31
N ALA A 52 -20.34 10.06 -16.37
CA ALA A 52 -20.64 11.12 -17.33
C ALA A 52 -20.24 10.77 -18.78
N GLY A 53 -19.70 9.57 -19.03
CA GLY A 53 -19.31 9.10 -20.36
C GLY A 53 -17.96 9.62 -20.84
N ILE A 54 -17.15 10.22 -19.96
CA ILE A 54 -15.79 10.65 -20.29
C ILE A 54 -14.90 9.41 -20.33
N ASN A 55 -14.36 9.10 -21.51
CA ASN A 55 -13.40 8.02 -21.69
C ASN A 55 -11.99 8.54 -21.32
N TYR A 56 -11.28 7.77 -20.53
CA TYR A 56 -9.88 8.00 -20.20
C TYR A 56 -9.21 6.66 -19.96
N GLU A 57 -7.91 6.62 -20.18
CA GLU A 57 -7.12 5.40 -20.06
C GLU A 57 -6.77 5.16 -18.59
N ILE A 58 -7.07 3.94 -18.12
CA ILE A 58 -6.64 3.46 -16.82
C ILE A 58 -5.80 2.21 -17.05
N ALA A 59 -4.60 2.17 -16.51
CA ALA A 59 -3.72 1.02 -16.59
C ALA A 59 -3.11 0.68 -15.22
N LEU A 60 -3.11 -0.60 -14.85
CA LEU A 60 -2.45 -1.11 -13.65
C LEU A 60 -2.14 -2.61 -13.78
N TYR A 61 -0.92 -3.02 -13.43
CA TYR A 61 -0.51 -4.43 -13.29
C TYR A 61 -0.59 -5.30 -14.54
N GLY A 62 -0.84 -4.75 -15.73
CA GLY A 62 -1.36 -5.61 -16.78
C GLY A 62 -2.50 -5.07 -17.56
N LEU A 63 -3.48 -4.66 -16.77
CA LEU A 63 -4.82 -4.40 -17.21
C LEU A 63 -4.86 -2.98 -17.71
N GLU A 64 -5.38 -2.81 -18.91
CA GLU A 64 -5.66 -1.51 -19.51
C GLU A 64 -7.13 -1.47 -19.90
N SER A 65 -7.75 -0.31 -19.71
CA SER A 65 -9.10 -0.06 -20.20
C SER A 65 -9.29 1.41 -20.54
N ASN A 66 -9.86 1.66 -21.71
CA ASN A 66 -10.30 2.98 -22.15
C ASN A 66 -11.75 3.29 -21.76
N HIS A 67 -12.46 2.29 -21.24
CA HIS A 67 -13.85 2.40 -20.83
C HIS A 67 -13.96 2.18 -19.32
N PRO A 68 -14.05 3.25 -18.51
CA PRO A 68 -14.04 3.16 -17.05
C PRO A 68 -15.18 2.30 -16.46
N LEU A 69 -16.33 2.22 -17.16
CA LEU A 69 -17.48 1.41 -16.76
C LEU A 69 -17.49 -0.03 -17.34
N SER A 70 -16.46 -0.43 -18.09
CA SER A 70 -16.31 -1.83 -18.53
C SER A 70 -15.95 -2.74 -17.35
N LEU A 71 -16.12 -4.05 -17.49
CA LEU A 71 -15.74 -5.01 -16.45
C LEU A 71 -14.25 -4.87 -16.04
N THR A 72 -13.37 -4.64 -17.01
CA THR A 72 -11.94 -4.38 -16.78
C THR A 72 -11.71 -3.04 -16.09
N GLY A 73 -12.43 -2.00 -16.51
CA GLY A 73 -12.38 -0.66 -15.90
C GLY A 73 -12.82 -0.68 -14.44
N LEU A 74 -13.93 -1.36 -14.13
CA LEU A 74 -14.42 -1.50 -12.76
C LEU A 74 -13.44 -2.30 -11.88
N SER A 75 -12.82 -3.33 -12.45
CA SER A 75 -11.75 -4.10 -11.77
C SER A 75 -10.54 -3.22 -11.46
N LEU A 76 -10.12 -2.38 -12.40
CA LEU A 76 -9.04 -1.40 -12.20
C LEU A 76 -9.40 -0.38 -11.10
N PHE A 77 -10.63 0.13 -11.10
CA PHE A 77 -11.14 1.00 -10.04
C PHE A 77 -11.07 0.33 -8.67
N ALA A 78 -11.51 -0.92 -8.56
CA ALA A 78 -11.43 -1.68 -7.32
C ALA A 78 -9.99 -1.87 -6.83
N LEU A 79 -9.05 -2.12 -7.75
CA LEU A 79 -7.62 -2.21 -7.43
C LEU A 79 -7.04 -0.89 -6.94
N PHE A 80 -7.34 0.22 -7.61
CA PHE A 80 -6.92 1.55 -7.15
C PHE A 80 -7.56 1.92 -5.81
N ALA A 81 -8.83 1.54 -5.58
CA ALA A 81 -9.50 1.74 -4.30
C ALA A 81 -8.84 0.93 -3.18
N LEU A 82 -8.48 -0.34 -3.44
CA LEU A 82 -7.74 -1.17 -2.48
C LEU A 82 -6.40 -0.53 -2.13
N LYS A 83 -5.67 0.00 -3.13
CA LYS A 83 -4.41 0.71 -2.92
C LYS A 83 -4.56 1.96 -2.09
N ALA A 84 -5.58 2.76 -2.39
CA ALA A 84 -5.91 3.95 -1.62
C ALA A 84 -6.26 3.60 -0.16
N LEU A 85 -7.03 2.53 0.06
CA LEU A 85 -7.39 2.04 1.39
C LEU A 85 -6.16 1.61 2.19
N VAL A 86 -5.27 0.82 1.58
CA VAL A 86 -4.00 0.39 2.18
C VAL A 86 -3.13 1.60 2.49
N ALA A 87 -2.99 2.52 1.55
CA ALA A 87 -2.22 3.75 1.72
C ALA A 87 -2.76 4.60 2.86
N TYR A 88 -4.08 4.78 2.92
CA TYR A 88 -4.75 5.44 4.03
C TYR A 88 -4.50 4.73 5.36
N GLY A 89 -4.58 3.40 5.41
CA GLY A 89 -4.30 2.61 6.61
C GLY A 89 -2.85 2.78 7.08
N LEU A 90 -1.88 2.69 6.16
CA LEU A 90 -0.45 2.86 6.46
C LEU A 90 -0.14 4.27 6.92
N TRP A 91 -0.77 5.26 6.29
CA TRP A 91 -0.67 6.64 6.73
C TRP A 91 -1.32 6.81 8.10
N MET A 92 -2.56 6.40 8.33
CA MET A 92 -3.23 6.54 9.63
C MET A 92 -2.76 5.55 10.70
N GLU A 93 -1.65 4.86 10.47
CA GLU A 93 -0.98 3.96 11.42
C GLU A 93 -1.89 2.85 11.95
N LYS A 94 -2.88 2.42 11.16
CA LYS A 94 -3.87 1.42 11.56
C LYS A 94 -3.26 0.03 11.72
N GLU A 95 -3.83 -0.76 12.61
CA GLU A 95 -3.33 -2.11 12.93
C GLU A 95 -3.44 -3.07 11.74
N TRP A 96 -4.55 -2.97 11.00
CA TRP A 96 -4.81 -3.78 9.82
C TRP A 96 -4.01 -3.34 8.58
N ALA A 97 -3.34 -2.17 8.62
CA ALA A 97 -2.74 -1.56 7.44
C ALA A 97 -1.64 -2.43 6.80
N VAL A 98 -0.77 -3.00 7.63
CA VAL A 98 0.31 -3.87 7.16
C VAL A 98 -0.25 -5.17 6.58
N GLN A 99 -1.28 -5.76 7.23
CA GLN A 99 -1.95 -6.97 6.72
C GLN A 99 -2.63 -6.70 5.37
N ALA A 100 -3.38 -5.61 5.26
CA ALA A 100 -4.00 -5.21 4.00
C ALA A 100 -2.95 -4.94 2.91
N GLY A 101 -1.82 -4.32 3.24
CA GLY A 101 -0.72 -4.10 2.30
C GLY A 101 -0.07 -5.39 1.81
N ILE A 102 0.04 -6.41 2.67
CA ILE A 102 0.49 -7.74 2.28
C ILE A 102 -0.50 -8.39 1.30
N ILE A 103 -1.80 -8.29 1.59
CA ILE A 103 -2.87 -8.83 0.72
C ILE A 103 -2.87 -8.12 -0.64
N ASP A 104 -2.82 -6.78 -0.67
CA ASP A 104 -2.74 -5.99 -1.91
C ASP A 104 -1.50 -6.35 -2.75
N ALA A 105 -0.35 -6.58 -2.10
CA ALA A 105 0.85 -7.02 -2.80
C ALA A 105 0.68 -8.41 -3.41
N LEU A 106 0.07 -9.36 -2.70
CA LEU A 106 -0.20 -10.71 -3.22
C LEU A 106 -1.19 -10.68 -4.39
N ILE A 107 -2.25 -9.88 -4.31
CA ILE A 107 -3.21 -9.67 -5.41
C ILE A 107 -2.48 -9.10 -6.63
N GLY A 108 -1.64 -8.09 -6.43
CA GLY A 108 -0.85 -7.49 -7.51
C GLY A 108 0.10 -8.46 -8.19
N ILE A 109 0.82 -9.26 -7.40
CA ILE A 109 1.68 -10.34 -7.92
C ILE A 109 0.86 -11.34 -8.72
N GLY A 110 -0.29 -11.78 -8.20
CA GLY A 110 -1.18 -12.71 -8.89
C GLY A 110 -1.66 -12.18 -10.24
N ILE A 111 -2.07 -10.90 -10.31
CA ILE A 111 -2.50 -10.26 -11.55
C ILE A 111 -1.35 -10.13 -12.54
N CYS A 112 -0.16 -9.70 -12.07
CA CYS A 112 1.01 -9.58 -12.93
C CYS A 112 1.41 -10.94 -13.53
N VAL A 113 1.41 -12.01 -12.72
CA VAL A 113 1.70 -13.38 -13.17
C VAL A 113 0.64 -13.85 -14.17
N TYR A 114 -0.65 -13.64 -13.87
CA TYR A 114 -1.74 -13.97 -14.79
C TYR A 114 -1.57 -13.27 -16.14
N GLN A 115 -1.26 -11.98 -16.13
CA GLN A 115 -1.07 -11.21 -17.35
C GLN A 115 0.18 -11.61 -18.13
N MET A 116 1.26 -11.99 -17.44
CA MET A 116 2.50 -12.43 -18.10
C MET A 116 2.38 -13.83 -18.71
N PHE A 117 1.65 -14.75 -18.08
CA PHE A 117 1.61 -16.16 -18.49
C PHE A 117 0.32 -16.59 -19.19
N ILE A 118 -0.79 -15.88 -19.05
CA ILE A 118 -2.07 -16.27 -19.67
C ILE A 118 -2.40 -15.38 -20.87
N SER A 119 -2.22 -14.06 -20.73
CA SER A 119 -2.52 -13.08 -21.78
C SER A 119 -1.82 -13.37 -23.13
N PRO A 120 -0.49 -13.64 -23.19
CA PRO A 120 0.17 -13.86 -24.48
C PRO A 120 -0.21 -15.18 -25.17
N PHE A 121 -0.88 -16.11 -24.48
CA PHE A 121 -1.43 -17.32 -25.12
C PHE A 121 -2.79 -17.10 -25.79
N LEU A 122 -3.46 -15.99 -25.47
CA LEU A 122 -4.78 -15.63 -26.01
C LEU A 122 -4.72 -14.57 -27.12
N GLY A 123 -3.55 -13.92 -27.33
CA GLY A 123 -3.36 -12.85 -28.30
C GLY A 123 -2.42 -13.20 -29.46
N PRO A 124 -2.53 -12.51 -30.61
CA PRO A 124 -1.63 -12.70 -31.75
C PRO A 124 -0.33 -11.92 -31.53
N GLY A 125 0.57 -12.44 -30.68
CA GLY A 125 1.91 -11.87 -30.50
C GLY A 125 2.49 -12.10 -29.11
N PHE A 126 3.62 -12.81 -29.04
CA PHE A 126 4.32 -13.10 -27.80
C PHE A 126 5.23 -11.92 -27.41
N VAL A 127 4.66 -10.85 -26.87
CA VAL A 127 5.45 -9.73 -26.32
C VAL A 127 5.52 -9.89 -24.81
N ILE A 128 6.65 -10.40 -24.31
CA ILE A 128 6.91 -10.48 -22.87
C ILE A 128 7.23 -9.07 -22.36
N SER A 129 6.20 -8.33 -21.98
CA SER A 129 6.36 -7.06 -21.26
C SER A 129 6.69 -7.38 -19.80
N MET A 130 7.97 -7.53 -19.48
CA MET A 130 8.42 -7.68 -18.09
C MET A 130 7.90 -6.48 -17.28
N ARG A 131 6.93 -6.74 -16.40
CA ARG A 131 6.30 -5.69 -15.62
C ARG A 131 7.22 -5.29 -14.48
N LEU A 132 7.86 -4.13 -14.62
CA LEU A 132 8.67 -3.49 -13.57
C LEU A 132 7.89 -3.35 -12.24
N GLU A 133 6.56 -3.31 -12.33
CA GLU A 133 5.62 -3.35 -11.21
C GLU A 133 5.83 -4.59 -10.31
N LEU A 134 6.09 -5.77 -10.90
CA LEU A 134 6.35 -7.01 -10.16
C LEU A 134 7.67 -6.95 -9.39
N ILE A 135 8.70 -6.38 -10.02
CA ILE A 135 10.01 -6.18 -9.39
C ILE A 135 9.92 -5.23 -8.19
N ALA A 136 9.03 -4.23 -8.22
CA ALA A 136 8.76 -3.36 -7.08
C ALA A 136 7.88 -4.01 -6.00
N LEU A 137 6.96 -4.90 -6.37
CA LEU A 137 6.04 -5.59 -5.46
C LEU A 137 6.75 -6.59 -4.53
N ILE A 138 7.74 -7.32 -5.03
CA ILE A 138 8.50 -8.31 -4.25
C ILE A 138 9.22 -7.67 -3.03
N PRO A 139 10.08 -6.63 -3.18
CA PRO A 139 10.75 -6.00 -2.05
C PRO A 139 9.75 -5.29 -1.13
N TYR A 140 8.65 -4.77 -1.67
CA TYR A 140 7.56 -4.20 -0.87
C TYR A 140 6.92 -5.26 0.05
N LEU A 141 6.57 -6.44 -0.48
CA LEU A 141 5.98 -7.55 0.28
C LEU A 141 6.94 -8.05 1.38
N LEU A 142 8.21 -8.25 1.04
CA LEU A 142 9.23 -8.70 2.00
C LEU A 142 9.41 -7.68 3.14
N LYS A 143 9.42 -6.38 2.82
CA LYS A 143 9.55 -5.32 3.82
C LYS A 143 8.32 -5.22 4.72
N LEU A 144 7.11 -5.28 4.16
CA LEU A 144 5.89 -5.26 4.97
C LEU A 144 5.80 -6.47 5.90
N ARG A 145 6.19 -7.66 5.42
CA ARG A 145 6.21 -8.86 6.25
C ARG A 145 7.18 -8.73 7.42
N ARG A 146 8.38 -8.22 7.17
CA ARG A 146 9.35 -7.96 8.26
C ARG A 146 8.85 -6.89 9.23
N LEU A 147 8.18 -5.87 8.71
CA LEU A 147 7.63 -4.78 9.51
C LEU A 147 6.41 -5.23 10.34
N TYR A 148 5.70 -6.27 9.94
CA TYR A 148 4.49 -6.72 10.61
C TYR A 148 4.71 -7.02 12.10
N ASP A 149 5.82 -7.69 12.44
CA ASP A 149 6.15 -8.03 13.82
C ASP A 149 6.46 -6.77 14.64
N ASP A 150 7.34 -5.89 14.12
CA ASP A 150 7.68 -4.61 14.74
C ASP A 150 6.45 -3.70 14.91
N TRP A 151 5.55 -3.71 13.93
CA TRP A 151 4.32 -2.92 13.92
C TRP A 151 3.32 -3.42 14.96
N LYS A 152 3.22 -4.75 15.14
CA LYS A 152 2.36 -5.36 16.15
C LYS A 152 2.88 -5.10 17.56
N THR A 153 4.18 -5.22 17.79
CA THR A 153 4.78 -4.89 19.09
C THR A 153 4.60 -3.40 19.43
N ALA A 154 4.69 -2.51 18.44
CA ALA A 154 4.40 -1.09 18.64
C ALA A 154 2.94 -0.84 19.06
N ILE A 155 1.98 -1.65 18.58
CA ILE A 155 0.56 -1.58 18.97
C ILE A 155 0.35 -1.98 20.42
N GLU A 156 0.90 -3.12 20.82
CA GLU A 156 0.75 -3.64 22.19
C GLU A 156 1.28 -2.64 23.23
N LYS A 157 2.42 -1.99 22.94
CA LYS A 157 2.95 -0.92 23.81
C LYS A 157 2.04 0.30 23.93
N THR A 158 1.34 0.69 22.86
CA THR A 158 0.47 1.89 22.92
C THR A 158 -0.79 1.62 23.74
N LYS A 159 -1.33 0.40 23.67
CA LYS A 159 -2.59 0.02 24.35
C LYS A 159 -2.46 -0.12 25.88
N HIS A 160 -1.24 -0.23 26.41
CA HIS A 160 -0.98 -0.29 27.84
C HIS A 160 -0.86 1.09 28.51
N ILE A 161 -0.97 2.18 27.74
CA ILE A 161 -0.83 3.57 28.22
C ILE A 161 -2.21 4.27 28.32
N ASP A 162 -3.25 3.73 27.68
CA ASP A 162 -4.65 4.20 27.73
C ASP A 162 -5.49 3.41 28.77
#